data_AF-A0A1F6DYK5-F1
#
_entry.id   AF-A0A1F6DYK5-F1
#
_cell.length_a   1.000
_cell.length_b   1.000
_cell.length_c   1.000
_cell.angle_alpha   90.00
_cell.angle_beta   90.00
_cell.angle_gamma   90.00
#
_symmetry.space_group_name_H-M   'P 1'
#
loop_
_entity.id
_entity.type
_entity.pdbx_description
1 polymer ?
#
loop_
_entity_poly.entity_id
_entity_poly.type
_entity_poly.pdbx_seq_one_letter_code
_entity_poly.pdbx_strand_id
1 'polypeptide(L)'
;MVQDISALYESGAQVEMKARMPLHDSAREYTFLGPLNVNIPDILLHKDVLTESGILAFPPARSVLSCMVEKTARGPRATKVLRFVREAAGVEPPPKKPSFGPEVMTLKGYRPSRGFGFFTREDGTDVFVHITVLERCGIACEAMVEGAEFNVTYEPSVDGFRATKVER
;
A
#
# COMPACT_ATOMS: atom_id res chain seq x y z
N MET A 1 -10.01 -25.70 1.78
CA MET A 1 -10.46 -26.03 3.15
C MET A 1 -10.72 -24.72 3.89
N VAL A 2 -11.74 -23.97 3.46
CA VAL A 2 -12.22 -22.78 4.19
C VAL A 2 -13.16 -23.34 5.24
N GLN A 3 -12.67 -23.45 6.47
CA GLN A 3 -13.54 -23.78 7.60
C GLN A 3 -14.70 -22.79 7.60
N ASP A 4 -15.92 -23.31 7.66
CA ASP A 4 -17.15 -22.55 7.54
C ASP A 4 -17.26 -21.61 8.77
N ILE A 5 -16.72 -20.39 8.64
CA ILE A 5 -16.63 -19.40 9.73
C ILE A 5 -18.03 -19.14 10.31
N SER A 6 -19.07 -19.22 9.46
CA SER A 6 -20.47 -19.16 9.87
C SER A 6 -20.84 -20.30 10.83
N ALA A 7 -20.50 -21.55 10.51
CA ALA A 7 -20.78 -22.70 11.38
C ALA A 7 -20.03 -22.61 12.72
N LEU A 8 -18.77 -22.16 12.72
CA LEU A 8 -17.99 -21.94 13.94
C LEU A 8 -18.60 -20.84 14.82
N TYR A 9 -19.08 -19.76 14.21
CA TYR A 9 -19.82 -18.71 14.90
C TYR A 9 -21.15 -19.23 15.48
N GLU A 10 -21.89 -20.05 14.73
CA GLU A 10 -23.14 -20.67 15.21
C GLU A 10 -22.91 -21.63 16.39
N SER A 11 -21.75 -22.30 16.43
CA SER A 11 -21.31 -23.13 17.56
C SER A 11 -20.99 -22.34 18.84
N GLY A 12 -21.03 -20.99 18.79
CA GLY A 12 -20.70 -20.12 19.93
C GLY A 12 -19.21 -19.95 20.18
N ALA A 13 -18.35 -20.37 19.23
CA ALA A 13 -16.91 -20.15 19.33
C ALA A 13 -16.56 -18.72 18.94
N GLN A 14 -15.46 -18.20 19.52
CA GLN A 14 -14.86 -16.95 19.03
C GLN A 14 -14.20 -17.20 17.68
N VAL A 15 -14.63 -16.45 16.67
CA VAL A 15 -14.14 -16.56 15.30
C VAL A 15 -13.44 -15.29 14.87
N GLU A 16 -12.34 -15.42 14.12
CA GLU A 16 -11.73 -14.26 13.48
C GLU A 16 -12.57 -13.83 12.27
N MET A 17 -12.95 -12.56 12.23
CA MET A 17 -13.77 -12.01 11.16
C MET A 17 -13.18 -10.69 10.67
N LYS A 18 -13.24 -10.47 9.36
CA LYS A 18 -12.94 -9.17 8.77
C LYS A 18 -14.21 -8.34 8.72
N ALA A 19 -14.13 -7.13 9.24
CA ALA A 19 -15.23 -6.19 9.24
C ALA A 19 -14.74 -4.80 8.85
N ARG A 20 -15.61 -4.03 8.20
CA ARG A 20 -15.31 -2.68 7.75
C ARG A 20 -15.77 -1.67 8.78
N MET A 21 -14.91 -0.70 9.05
CA MET A 21 -15.23 0.45 9.87
C MET A 21 -16.29 1.31 9.18
N PRO A 22 -17.45 1.56 9.81
CA PRO A 22 -18.44 2.47 9.25
C PRO A 22 -17.94 3.92 9.33
N LEU A 23 -18.71 4.84 8.76
CA LEU A 23 -18.61 6.24 9.11
C LEU A 23 -19.03 6.36 10.59
N HIS A 24 -18.05 6.64 11.45
CA HIS A 24 -18.22 6.68 12.89
C HIS A 24 -17.92 8.07 13.43
N ASP A 25 -18.79 8.56 14.30
CA ASP A 25 -18.55 9.78 15.06
C ASP A 25 -17.72 9.46 16.31
N SER A 26 -16.57 10.11 16.46
CA SER A 26 -15.62 9.81 17.55
C SER A 26 -16.17 10.11 18.95
N ALA A 27 -17.31 10.80 19.07
CA ALA A 27 -17.98 11.02 20.36
C ALA A 27 -18.69 9.76 20.90
N ARG A 28 -18.93 8.75 20.05
CA ARG A 28 -19.60 7.51 20.47
C ARG A 28 -18.60 6.48 21.00
N GLU A 29 -18.96 5.85 22.11
CA GLU A 29 -18.16 4.82 22.78
C GLU A 29 -18.25 3.44 22.11
N TYR A 30 -19.17 3.26 21.15
CA TYR A 30 -19.35 2.03 20.40
C TYR A 30 -19.70 2.30 18.94
N THR A 31 -19.43 1.31 18.08
CA THR A 31 -19.74 1.35 16.65
C THR A 31 -20.18 -0.04 16.16
N PHE A 32 -20.75 -0.09 14.96
CA PHE A 32 -21.22 -1.33 14.33
C PHE A 32 -20.42 -1.59 13.06
N LEU A 33 -19.61 -2.65 13.06
CA LEU A 33 -18.76 -3.00 11.94
C LEU A 33 -19.54 -3.88 10.94
N GLY A 34 -19.48 -3.51 9.66
CA GLY A 34 -20.08 -4.31 8.59
C GLY A 34 -19.18 -5.51 8.26
N PRO A 35 -19.62 -6.77 8.48
CA PRO A 35 -18.81 -7.95 8.17
C PRO A 35 -18.56 -8.06 6.65
N LEU A 36 -17.33 -8.42 6.27
CA LEU A 36 -16.92 -8.54 4.86
C LEU A 36 -16.86 -9.99 4.37
N ASN A 37 -16.57 -10.93 5.28
CA ASN A 37 -16.32 -12.33 4.93
C ASN A 37 -17.54 -13.24 5.16
N VAL A 38 -18.59 -12.73 5.80
CA VAL A 38 -19.80 -13.49 6.13
C VAL A 38 -21.02 -12.57 6.03
N ASN A 39 -22.20 -13.17 5.90
CA ASN A 39 -23.47 -12.45 5.91
C ASN A 39 -24.15 -12.60 7.28
N ILE A 40 -23.65 -11.87 8.27
CA ILE A 40 -24.24 -11.79 9.61
C ILE A 40 -24.61 -10.32 9.93
N PRO A 41 -25.38 -10.05 10.99
CA PRO A 41 -25.67 -8.68 11.43
C PRO A 41 -24.39 -7.91 11.77
N ASP A 42 -24.50 -6.58 11.82
CA ASP A 42 -23.35 -5.74 12.14
C ASP A 42 -22.75 -6.08 13.51
N ILE A 43 -21.43 -6.17 13.54
CA ILE A 43 -20.67 -6.59 14.71
C ILE A 43 -20.49 -5.38 15.63
N LEU A 44 -20.98 -5.48 16.87
CA LEU A 44 -20.78 -4.44 17.87
C LEU A 44 -19.30 -4.37 18.29
N LEU A 45 -18.70 -3.20 18.14
CA LEU A 45 -17.35 -2.90 18.60
C LEU A 45 -17.40 -1.77 19.64
N HIS A 46 -16.96 -2.06 20.87
CA HIS A 46 -16.81 -1.06 21.94
C HIS A 46 -15.41 -0.45 21.93
N LYS A 47 -15.27 0.81 22.39
CA LYS A 47 -13.98 1.50 22.53
C LYS A 47 -13.02 0.77 23.48
N ASP A 48 -13.53 0.13 24.52
CA ASP A 48 -12.72 -0.69 25.44
C ASP A 48 -11.99 -1.81 24.71
N VAL A 49 -12.64 -2.46 23.74
CA VAL A 49 -12.03 -3.56 22.97
C VAL A 49 -10.85 -3.05 22.14
N LEU A 50 -10.97 -1.84 21.59
CA LEU A 50 -9.85 -1.17 20.91
C LEU A 50 -8.73 -0.85 21.88
N THR A 51 -9.07 -0.26 23.02
CA THR A 51 -8.09 0.15 24.06
C THR A 51 -7.33 -1.06 24.61
N GLU A 52 -8.03 -2.16 24.88
CA GLU A 52 -7.47 -3.45 25.31
C GLU A 52 -6.55 -4.07 24.23
N SER A 53 -6.85 -3.80 22.96
CA SER A 53 -6.01 -4.20 21.83
C SER A 53 -4.84 -3.24 21.55
N GLY A 54 -4.64 -2.21 22.40
CA GLY A 54 -3.60 -1.20 22.26
C GLY A 54 -3.93 -0.08 21.27
N ILE A 55 -5.18 0.01 20.83
CA ILE A 55 -5.66 1.01 19.86
C ILE A 55 -6.37 2.14 20.64
N LEU A 56 -5.73 3.30 20.70
CA LEU A 56 -6.19 4.44 21.52
C LEU A 56 -7.44 5.15 20.95
N ALA A 57 -7.76 4.94 19.67
CA ALA A 57 -8.87 5.59 18.99
C ALA A 57 -9.43 4.74 17.85
N PHE A 58 -10.69 4.96 17.49
CA PHE A 58 -11.29 4.27 16.35
C PHE A 58 -10.49 4.51 15.05
N PRO A 59 -10.18 3.45 14.28
CA PRO A 59 -9.56 3.61 12.97
C PRO A 59 -10.41 4.49 12.04
N PRO A 60 -9.81 5.12 11.03
CA PRO A 60 -10.55 5.95 10.09
C PRO A 60 -11.63 5.13 9.36
N ALA A 61 -12.74 5.79 9.01
CA ALA A 61 -13.84 5.17 8.28
C ALA A 61 -13.34 4.41 7.05
N ARG A 62 -14.02 3.31 6.71
CA ARG A 62 -13.66 2.34 5.66
C ARG A 62 -12.44 1.47 5.93
N SER A 63 -11.71 1.66 7.03
CA SER A 63 -10.64 0.73 7.42
C SER A 63 -11.18 -0.69 7.57
N VAL A 64 -10.38 -1.69 7.22
CA VAL A 64 -10.73 -3.09 7.41
C VAL A 64 -10.07 -3.57 8.68
N LEU A 65 -10.86 -4.01 9.65
CA LEU A 65 -10.40 -4.58 10.90
C LEU A 65 -10.53 -6.11 10.85
N SER A 66 -9.50 -6.81 11.32
CA SER A 66 -9.56 -8.21 11.73
C SER A 66 -9.80 -8.24 13.24
N CYS A 67 -10.97 -8.72 13.64
CA CYS A 67 -11.35 -8.85 15.04
C CYS A 67 -11.90 -10.25 15.34
N MET A 68 -11.67 -10.71 16.56
CA MET A 68 -12.36 -11.87 17.13
C MET A 68 -13.79 -11.46 17.47
N VAL A 69 -14.74 -12.27 17.04
CA VAL A 69 -16.17 -12.02 17.21
C VAL A 69 -16.80 -13.22 17.90
N GLU A 70 -17.67 -12.92 18.87
CA GLU A 70 -18.44 -13.90 19.61
C GLU A 70 -19.93 -13.66 19.41
N LYS A 71 -20.72 -14.75 19.43
CA LYS A 71 -22.18 -14.69 19.43
C LYS A 71 -22.67 -14.38 20.83
N THR A 72 -23.28 -13.22 21.03
CA THR A 72 -23.91 -12.85 22.31
C THR A 72 -25.43 -12.83 22.19
N ALA A 73 -26.13 -12.79 23.33
CA ALA A 73 -27.59 -12.67 23.35
C ALA A 73 -28.14 -11.42 22.63
N ARG A 74 -27.30 -10.39 22.44
CA ARG A 74 -27.66 -9.14 21.75
C ARG A 74 -27.13 -9.05 20.31
N GLY A 75 -26.55 -10.14 19.79
CA GLY A 75 -25.95 -10.20 18.46
C GLY A 75 -24.42 -10.39 18.49
N PRO A 76 -23.76 -10.29 17.32
CA PRO A 76 -22.32 -10.45 17.21
C PRO A 76 -21.59 -9.29 17.91
N ARG A 77 -20.63 -9.62 18.77
CA ARG A 77 -19.79 -8.66 19.48
C ARG A 77 -18.32 -8.95 19.22
N ALA A 78 -17.55 -7.92 18.89
CA ALA A 78 -16.10 -8.01 18.86
C ALA A 78 -15.54 -8.13 20.28
N THR A 79 -14.77 -9.18 20.54
CA THR A 79 -14.09 -9.42 21.83
C THR A 79 -12.67 -8.89 21.81
N LYS A 80 -11.99 -8.92 20.65
CA LYS A 80 -10.61 -8.45 20.51
C LYS A 80 -10.32 -7.99 19.09
N VAL A 81 -9.57 -6.90 18.91
CA VAL A 81 -9.08 -6.50 17.59
C VAL A 81 -7.65 -7.02 17.43
N LEU A 82 -7.44 -7.90 16.45
CA LEU A 82 -6.12 -8.47 16.19
C LEU A 82 -5.25 -7.47 15.43
N ARG A 83 -5.83 -6.84 14.40
CA ARG A 83 -5.15 -5.87 13.55
C ARG A 83 -6.19 -5.12 12.74
N PHE A 84 -5.86 -3.89 12.34
CA PHE A 84 -6.59 -3.22 11.28
C PHE A 84 -5.64 -2.78 10.17
N VAL A 85 -6.15 -2.78 8.96
CA VAL A 85 -5.51 -2.18 7.80
C VAL A 85 -6.28 -0.91 7.49
N ARG A 86 -5.58 0.22 7.55
CA ARG A 86 -6.11 1.46 7.01
C ARG A 86 -6.29 1.23 5.51
N GLU A 87 -7.54 1.15 5.07
CA GLU A 87 -7.84 1.37 3.66
C GLU A 87 -7.59 2.86 3.45
N ALA A 88 -6.33 3.19 3.12
CA ALA A 88 -5.94 4.55 2.86
C ALA A 88 -6.87 5.05 1.75
N ALA A 89 -7.61 6.13 2.04
CA ALA A 89 -8.38 6.83 1.03
C ALA A 89 -7.49 7.05 -0.20
N GLY A 90 -7.79 6.33 -1.28
CA GLY A 90 -7.29 6.59 -2.63
C GLY A 90 -5.81 6.98 -2.74
N VAL A 91 -4.89 6.27 -2.10
CA VAL A 91 -3.54 6.14 -2.64
C VAL A 91 -3.40 4.71 -3.09
N GLU A 92 -4.10 4.40 -4.19
CA GLU A 92 -3.48 3.48 -5.14
C GLU A 92 -2.05 4.00 -5.36
N PRO A 93 -1.00 3.17 -5.30
CA PRO A 93 0.27 3.60 -5.89
C PRO A 93 -0.09 4.16 -7.27
N PRO A 94 0.43 5.34 -7.67
CA PRO A 94 0.11 5.90 -8.98
C PRO A 94 0.22 4.77 -9.99
N PRO A 95 -0.76 4.61 -10.91
CA PRO A 95 -0.77 3.48 -11.83
C PRO A 95 0.65 3.38 -12.36
N LYS A 96 1.31 2.22 -12.13
CA LYS A 96 2.65 2.00 -12.64
C LYS A 96 2.53 2.27 -14.13
N LYS A 97 2.96 3.45 -14.58
CA LYS A 97 3.07 3.72 -16.01
C LYS A 97 3.89 2.56 -16.55
N PRO A 98 3.56 2.03 -17.73
CA PRO A 98 4.28 0.89 -18.27
C PRO A 98 5.77 1.20 -18.22
N SER A 99 6.45 0.51 -17.32
CA SER A 99 7.89 0.66 -17.12
C SER A 99 8.55 -0.34 -18.05
N PHE A 100 9.39 0.17 -18.92
CA PHE A 100 10.18 -0.61 -19.87
C PHE A 100 11.59 -0.78 -19.29
N GLY A 101 12.19 -1.96 -19.48
CA GLY A 101 13.52 -2.30 -18.97
C GLY A 101 13.53 -3.34 -17.83
N PRO A 102 14.68 -3.61 -17.20
CA PRO A 102 15.97 -2.91 -17.38
C PRO A 102 16.58 -3.17 -18.76
N GLU A 103 17.00 -2.11 -19.42
CA GLU A 103 17.73 -2.18 -20.69
C GLU A 103 19.06 -1.47 -20.55
N VAL A 104 20.10 -1.98 -21.22
CA VAL A 104 21.42 -1.37 -21.24
C VAL A 104 21.38 -0.12 -22.10
N MET A 105 21.77 1.01 -21.52
CA MET A 105 21.82 2.30 -22.21
C MET A 105 23.15 3.00 -21.94
N THR A 106 23.65 3.72 -22.93
CA THR A 106 24.88 4.50 -22.80
C THR A 106 24.56 5.88 -22.24
N LEU A 107 25.28 6.32 -21.20
CA LEU A 107 25.14 7.68 -20.68
C LEU A 107 25.73 8.69 -21.67
N LYS A 108 24.88 9.54 -22.24
CA LYS A 108 25.30 10.58 -23.20
C LYS A 108 25.89 11.80 -22.52
N GLY A 109 25.40 12.12 -21.32
CA GLY A 109 25.83 13.29 -20.57
C GLY A 109 25.02 13.48 -19.29
N TYR A 110 25.71 13.73 -18.19
CA TYR A 110 25.09 14.05 -16.90
C TYR A 110 25.63 15.37 -16.36
N ARG A 111 24.74 16.29 -15.98
CA ARG A 111 25.09 17.59 -15.42
C ARG A 111 24.79 17.61 -13.93
N PRO A 112 25.75 17.26 -13.05
CA PRO A 112 25.50 17.20 -11.60
C PRO A 112 25.03 18.54 -11.03
N SER A 113 25.58 19.67 -11.51
CA SER A 113 25.17 21.02 -11.07
C SER A 113 23.72 21.38 -11.40
N ARG A 114 23.14 20.74 -12.43
CA ARG A 114 21.73 20.93 -12.82
C ARG A 114 20.83 19.78 -12.35
N GLY A 115 21.41 18.69 -11.85
CA GLY A 115 20.69 17.52 -11.34
C GLY A 115 19.98 16.68 -12.40
N PHE A 116 20.40 16.73 -13.68
CA PHE A 116 19.79 15.92 -14.74
C PHE A 116 20.80 15.46 -15.79
N GLY A 117 20.45 14.40 -16.52
CA GLY A 117 21.20 13.88 -17.66
C GLY A 117 20.34 13.06 -18.61
N PHE A 118 20.98 12.47 -19.61
CA PHE A 118 20.33 11.68 -20.65
C PHE A 118 21.09 10.38 -20.92
N PHE A 119 20.33 9.29 -21.00
CA PHE A 119 20.79 8.00 -21.51
C PHE A 119 20.33 7.84 -22.95
N THR A 120 21.14 7.18 -23.77
CA THR A 120 20.79 6.86 -25.15
C THR A 120 20.70 5.34 -25.28
N ARG A 121 19.56 4.86 -25.79
CA ARG A 121 19.35 3.45 -26.14
C ARG A 121 20.13 3.08 -27.39
N GLU A 122 20.34 1.79 -27.63
CA GLU A 122 20.88 1.29 -28.91
C GLU A 122 20.03 1.74 -30.12
N ASP A 123 18.72 1.91 -29.92
CA ASP A 123 17.79 2.41 -30.94
C ASP A 123 17.91 3.94 -31.20
N GLY A 124 18.80 4.63 -30.50
CA GLY A 124 19.02 6.08 -30.64
C GLY A 124 17.99 6.96 -29.90
N THR A 125 17.08 6.35 -29.14
CA THR A 125 16.12 7.06 -28.29
C THR A 125 16.80 7.60 -27.04
N ASP A 126 16.62 8.90 -26.76
CA ASP A 126 17.11 9.54 -25.54
C ASP A 126 16.11 9.39 -24.38
N VAL A 127 16.62 9.02 -23.19
CA VAL A 127 15.87 8.80 -21.95
C VAL A 127 16.39 9.77 -20.89
N PHE A 128 15.49 10.60 -20.37
CA PHE A 128 15.81 11.59 -19.35
C PHE A 128 16.00 10.96 -17.97
N VAL A 129 17.08 11.31 -17.28
CA VAL A 129 17.33 10.93 -15.88
C VAL A 129 17.46 12.16 -14.98
N HIS A 130 16.81 12.11 -13.82
CA HIS A 130 16.91 13.14 -12.78
C HIS A 130 17.76 12.64 -11.60
N ILE A 131 18.44 13.55 -10.90
CA ILE A 131 19.27 13.24 -9.73
C ILE A 131 18.50 12.47 -8.66
N THR A 132 17.23 12.81 -8.44
CA THR A 132 16.36 12.10 -7.48
C THR A 132 16.24 10.61 -7.78
N VAL A 133 16.35 10.19 -9.04
CA VAL A 133 16.31 8.77 -9.42
C VAL A 133 17.62 8.10 -9.03
N LEU A 134 18.75 8.75 -9.33
CA LEU A 134 20.08 8.28 -8.97
C LEU A 134 20.26 8.15 -7.45
N GLU A 135 19.83 9.16 -6.70
CA GLU A 135 19.85 9.17 -5.23
C GLU A 135 19.00 8.03 -4.66
N ARG A 136 17.80 7.80 -5.22
CA ARG A 136 16.94 6.67 -4.82
C ARG A 136 17.56 5.31 -5.11
N CYS A 137 18.32 5.21 -6.19
CA CYS A 137 19.03 3.99 -6.57
C CYS A 137 20.40 3.84 -5.88
N GLY A 138 20.83 4.84 -5.09
CA GLY A 138 22.14 4.85 -4.45
C GLY A 138 23.31 4.99 -5.43
N ILE A 139 23.08 5.52 -6.63
CA ILE A 139 24.13 5.75 -7.62
C ILE A 139 24.77 7.11 -7.36
N ALA A 140 26.07 7.11 -7.05
CA ALA A 140 26.84 8.32 -6.90
C ALA A 140 26.91 9.09 -8.24
N CYS A 141 26.80 10.41 -8.19
CA CYS A 141 26.96 11.26 -9.37
C CYS A 141 28.34 11.07 -10.04
N GLU A 142 29.36 10.69 -9.29
CA GLU A 142 30.72 10.40 -9.78
C GLU A 142 30.78 9.13 -10.64
N ALA A 143 29.86 8.19 -10.46
CA ALA A 143 29.79 6.99 -11.28
C ALA A 143 29.21 7.27 -12.68
N MET A 144 28.54 8.41 -12.87
CA MET A 144 27.90 8.81 -14.13
C MET A 144 28.95 9.35 -15.13
N VAL A 145 29.75 8.44 -15.68
CA VAL A 145 30.77 8.75 -16.70
C VAL A 145 30.15 8.71 -18.10
N GLU A 146 30.39 9.74 -18.92
CA GLU A 146 29.94 9.78 -20.31
C GLU A 146 30.49 8.57 -21.09
N GLY A 147 29.63 7.87 -21.83
CA GLY A 147 29.97 6.63 -22.52
C GLY A 147 29.87 5.36 -21.68
N ALA A 148 29.58 5.44 -20.38
CA ALA A 148 29.36 4.26 -19.55
C ALA A 148 27.95 3.68 -19.76
N GLU A 149 27.86 2.36 -19.68
CA GLU A 149 26.62 1.59 -19.86
C GLU A 149 25.96 1.33 -18.51
N PHE A 150 24.64 1.52 -18.45
CA PHE A 150 23.84 1.28 -17.26
C PHE A 150 22.56 0.55 -17.60
N ASN A 151 22.10 -0.28 -16.67
CA ASN A 151 20.78 -0.91 -16.73
C ASN A 151 19.73 0.11 -16.30
N VAL A 152 18.96 0.63 -17.25
CA VAL A 152 17.98 1.68 -17.02
C VAL A 152 16.58 1.13 -17.20
N THR A 153 15.75 1.30 -16.18
CA THR A 153 14.29 1.12 -16.29
C THR A 153 13.66 2.48 -16.51
N TYR A 154 12.78 2.62 -17.48
CA TYR A 154 12.21 3.89 -17.90
C TYR A 154 10.71 3.82 -18.12
N GLU A 155 10.02 4.95 -18.03
CA GLU A 155 8.58 5.07 -18.23
C GLU A 155 8.27 6.16 -19.28
N PRO A 156 7.13 6.07 -19.99
CA PRO A 156 6.70 7.14 -20.87
C PRO A 156 6.31 8.38 -20.04
N SER A 157 6.74 9.54 -20.51
CA SER A 157 6.54 10.86 -19.91
C SER A 157 6.08 11.84 -20.98
N VAL A 158 5.65 13.04 -20.55
CA VAL A 158 5.17 14.11 -21.46
C VAL A 158 6.21 14.54 -22.50
N ASP A 159 7.49 14.29 -22.22
CA ASP A 159 8.65 14.71 -23.02
C ASP A 159 9.47 13.50 -23.51
N GLY A 160 8.80 12.38 -23.82
CA GLY A 160 9.45 11.15 -24.26
C GLY A 160 9.57 10.13 -23.13
N PHE A 161 10.79 9.72 -22.78
CA PHE A 161 11.02 8.68 -21.78
C PHE A 161 11.80 9.20 -20.58
N ARG A 162 11.42 8.73 -19.39
CA ARG A 162 12.08 9.09 -18.14
C ARG A 162 12.58 7.84 -17.43
N ALA A 163 13.84 7.84 -17.02
CA ALA A 163 14.41 6.83 -16.15
C ALA A 163 13.73 6.85 -14.77
N THR A 164 13.34 5.67 -14.29
CA THR A 164 12.73 5.43 -12.97
C THR A 164 13.65 4.63 -12.06
N LYS A 165 14.55 3.84 -12.64
CA LYS A 165 15.56 3.05 -11.92
C LYS A 165 16.84 2.98 -12.77
N VAL A 166 18.00 3.09 -12.12
CA VAL A 166 19.31 3.01 -12.77
C VAL A 166 20.22 2.11 -11.94
N GLU A 167 20.84 1.13 -12.59
CA GLU A 167 21.74 0.14 -12.00
C GLU A 167 23.01 0.05 -12.84
N ARG A 168 24.14 -0.23 -12.20
CA ARG A 168 25.45 -0.41 -12.88
C ARG A 168 25.62 -1.87 -13.32
#